data_AF-A0A2P8GM13-F1
#
_entry.id   AF-A0A2P8GM13-F1
#
_cell.length_a   1.000
_cell.length_b   1.000
_cell.length_c   1.000
_cell.angle_alpha   90.00
_cell.angle_beta   90.00
_cell.angle_gamma   90.00
#
_symmetry.space_group_name_H-M   'P 1'
#
loop_
_entity.id
_entity.type
_entity.pdbx_description
1 polymer ?
#
loop_
_entity_poly.entity_id
_entity_poly.type
_entity_poly.pdbx_seq_one_letter_code
_entity_poly.pdbx_strand_id
1 'polypeptide(L)'
;MLIYYISEQVKRPGALQKKIAVDRRVMNKQLDELVKYGFVDKFSFDTKIPKVEYQLTPLGFSLLPIIQDLEQWGENNRAVLEAALNGKSSPT
;
A
#
# COMPACT_ATOMS: atom_id res chain seq x y z
N MET A 1 2.17 -1.84 -2.28
CA MET A 1 1.26 -0.72 -1.96
C MET A 1 0.43 -1.05 -0.71
N LEU A 2 0.02 -0.08 0.13
CA LEU A 2 -0.74 -0.37 1.37
C LEU A 2 -2.07 -1.10 1.13
N ILE A 3 -2.86 -0.66 0.14
CA ILE A 3 -4.16 -1.28 -0.20
C ILE A 3 -3.99 -2.77 -0.54
N TYR A 4 -2.99 -3.10 -1.36
CA TYR A 4 -2.64 -4.47 -1.71
C TYR A 4 -2.39 -5.34 -0.47
N TYR A 5 -1.51 -4.91 0.44
CA TYR A 5 -1.20 -5.70 1.65
C TYR A 5 -2.36 -5.82 2.64
N ILE A 6 -3.21 -4.79 2.75
CA ILE A 6 -4.42 -4.88 3.58
C ILE A 6 -5.40 -5.90 2.99
N SER A 7 -5.49 -5.99 1.65
CA SER A 7 -6.28 -7.01 0.96
C SER A 7 -5.80 -8.44 1.26
N GLU A 8 -4.48 -8.64 1.41
CA GLU A 8 -3.84 -9.89 1.82
C GLU A 8 -3.99 -10.20 3.33
N GLN A 9 -4.95 -9.57 4.02
CA GLN A 9 -5.21 -9.76 5.44
C GLN A 9 -4.08 -9.30 6.38
N VAL A 10 -3.16 -8.43 5.92
CA VAL A 10 -2.18 -7.79 6.80
C VAL A 10 -2.84 -6.62 7.53
N LYS A 11 -3.51 -6.92 8.63
CA LYS A 11 -4.39 -5.93 9.31
C LYS A 11 -3.69 -5.02 10.31
N ARG A 12 -2.54 -5.44 10.86
CA ARG A 12 -1.89 -4.72 11.98
C ARG A 12 -0.83 -3.74 11.50
N PRO A 13 -0.75 -2.51 12.04
CA PRO A 13 0.22 -1.50 11.59
C PRO A 13 1.68 -1.98 11.69
N GLY A 14 2.05 -2.71 12.73
CA GLY A 14 3.40 -3.27 12.84
C GLY A 14 3.72 -4.33 11.78
N ALA A 15 2.73 -5.09 11.32
CA ALA A 15 2.90 -6.06 10.24
C ALA A 15 2.96 -5.36 8.88
N LEU A 16 2.12 -4.35 8.67
CA LEU A 16 2.16 -3.49 7.48
C LEU A 16 3.52 -2.82 7.33
N GLN A 17 4.06 -2.23 8.41
CA GLN A 17 5.37 -1.58 8.41
C GLN A 17 6.49 -2.52 7.95
N LYS A 18 6.48 -3.77 8.44
CA LYS A 18 7.46 -4.79 8.05
C LYS A 18 7.37 -5.18 6.56
N LYS A 19 6.17 -5.17 5.98
CA LYS A 19 5.95 -5.52 4.56
C LYS A 19 6.36 -4.41 3.61
N ILE A 20 6.11 -3.15 3.96
CA ILE A 20 6.36 -2.00 3.08
C ILE A 20 7.73 -1.36 3.27
N ALA A 21 8.42 -1.64 4.38
CA ALA A 21 9.75 -1.10 4.71
C ALA A 21 9.83 0.45 4.65
N VAL A 22 8.74 1.15 4.98
CA VAL A 22 8.70 2.62 5.05
C VAL A 22 8.77 3.12 6.49
N ASP A 23 9.14 4.40 6.65
CA ASP A 23 9.11 5.07 7.94
C ASP A 23 7.69 5.07 8.55
N ARG A 24 7.63 4.90 9.88
CA ARG A 24 6.37 4.75 10.62
C ARG A 24 5.48 5.99 10.49
N ARG A 25 6.05 7.19 10.45
CA ARG A 25 5.29 8.44 10.32
C ARG A 25 4.64 8.52 8.94
N VAL A 26 5.39 8.14 7.90
CA VAL A 26 4.88 8.11 6.52
C VAL A 26 3.76 7.08 6.37
N MET A 27 3.96 5.86 6.88
CA MET A 27 2.92 4.82 6.86
C MET A 27 1.65 5.26 7.57
N ASN A 28 1.77 5.83 8.77
CA ASN A 28 0.61 6.30 9.52
C ASN A 28 -0.14 7.39 8.77
N LYS A 29 0.58 8.36 8.18
CA LYS A 29 -0.04 9.41 7.35
C LYS A 29 -0.84 8.82 6.20
N GLN A 30 -0.28 7.84 5.49
CA GLN A 30 -0.97 7.18 4.38
C GLN A 30 -2.20 6.39 4.86
N LEU A 31 -2.12 5.69 5.99
CA LEU A 31 -3.26 4.99 6.57
C LEU A 31 -4.37 5.97 7.00
N ASP A 32 -4.01 7.09 7.62
CA ASP A 32 -4.97 8.11 8.02
C ASP A 32 -5.66 8.74 6.80
N GLU A 33 -4.94 8.96 5.70
CA GLU A 33 -5.51 9.41 4.42
C GLU A 33 -6.47 8.37 3.83
N LEU A 34 -6.08 7.10 3.79
CA LEU A 34 -6.94 6.02 3.28
C LEU A 34 -8.23 5.86 4.11
N VAL A 35 -8.14 6.04 5.42
CA VAL A 35 -9.32 6.05 6.32
C VAL A 35 -10.18 7.28 6.05
N LYS A 36 -9.56 8.47 5.97
CA LYS A 36 -10.27 9.72 5.70
C LYS A 36 -11.05 9.69 4.38
N TYR A 37 -10.50 9.06 3.34
CA TYR A 37 -11.15 8.96 2.04
C TYR A 37 -12.06 7.73 1.90
N GLY A 38 -12.20 6.93 2.95
CA GLY A 38 -13.14 5.80 2.98
C GLY A 38 -12.68 4.58 2.18
N PHE A 39 -11.39 4.43 1.89
CA PHE A 39 -10.83 3.21 1.28
C PHE A 39 -10.54 2.12 2.32
N VAL A 40 -10.29 2.52 3.57
CA VAL A 40 -9.90 1.63 4.66
C VAL A 40 -10.71 1.96 5.91
N ASP A 41 -11.22 0.94 6.59
CA ASP A 41 -11.77 1.07 7.93
C ASP A 41 -10.70 0.79 8.98
N LYS A 42 -10.73 1.55 10.07
CA LYS A 42 -9.86 1.40 11.24
C LYS A 42 -10.67 0.90 12.44
N PHE A 43 -10.35 -0.29 12.91
CA PHE A 43 -10.99 -0.92 14.06
C PHE A 43 -10.07 -0.82 15.28
N SER A 44 -10.56 -0.17 16.33
CA SER A 44 -9.89 -0.11 17.63
C SER A 44 -10.53 -1.11 18.58
N PHE A 45 -9.73 -1.95 19.21
CA PHE A 45 -10.20 -2.95 20.17
C PHE A 45 -9.68 -2.60 21.56
N ASP A 46 -10.62 -2.46 22.50
CA ASP A 46 -10.32 -2.22 23.90
C ASP A 46 -10.07 -3.55 24.63
N THR A 47 -8.91 -4.14 24.34
CA THR A 47 -8.40 -5.32 25.03
C THR A 47 -7.35 -4.92 26.06
N LYS A 48 -6.97 -5.82 26.98
CA LYS A 48 -5.91 -5.60 27.99
C LYS A 48 -4.62 -4.99 27.40
N ILE A 49 -4.32 -5.29 26.14
CA ILE A 49 -3.38 -4.55 25.31
C ILE A 49 -4.19 -3.90 24.18
N PRO A 50 -4.27 -2.56 24.09
CA PRO A 50 -4.99 -1.90 23.00
C PRO A 50 -4.43 -2.34 21.65
N LYS A 51 -5.30 -2.72 20.71
CA LYS A 51 -4.89 -3.07 19.35
C LYS A 51 -5.74 -2.35 18.30
N VAL A 52 -5.12 -2.10 17.16
CA VAL A 52 -5.76 -1.51 15.98
C VAL A 52 -5.59 -2.43 14.79
N GLU A 53 -6.65 -2.61 14.03
CA GLU A 53 -6.67 -3.37 12.78
C GLU A 53 -7.27 -2.53 11.66
N TYR A 54 -6.75 -2.71 10.43
CA TYR A 54 -7.21 -2.04 9.22
C TYR A 54 -7.81 -3.05 8.25
N GLN A 55 -8.90 -2.70 7.58
CA GLN A 55 -9.54 -3.52 6.54
C GLN A 55 -9.97 -2.66 5.36
N LEU A 56 -10.01 -3.22 4.16
CA LEU A 56 -10.54 -2.50 3.00
C LEU A 56 -12.06 -2.36 3.11
N THR A 57 -12.55 -1.18 2.74
CA THR A 57 -13.98 -0.95 2.48
C THR A 57 -14.36 -1.50 1.09
N PRO A 58 -15.64 -1.53 0.71
CA PRO A 58 -16.04 -1.84 -0.68
C PRO A 58 -15.35 -0.94 -1.71
N LEU A 59 -15.18 0.35 -1.39
CA LEU A 59 -14.43 1.29 -2.23
C LEU A 59 -12.95 0.91 -2.31
N GLY A 60 -12.33 0.52 -1.20
CA GLY A 60 -10.95 0.00 -1.18
C GLY A 60 -10.77 -1.23 -2.07
N PHE A 61 -11.71 -2.18 -2.02
CA PHE A 61 -11.68 -3.37 -2.87
C PHE A 61 -11.84 -3.03 -4.35
N SER A 62 -12.65 -2.03 -4.71
CA SER A 62 -12.82 -1.61 -6.11
C SER A 62 -11.54 -1.05 -6.75
N LEU A 63 -10.53 -0.67 -5.96
CA LEU A 63 -9.22 -0.25 -6.48
C LEU A 63 -8.30 -1.42 -6.85
N LEU A 64 -8.53 -2.61 -6.33
CA LEU A 64 -7.64 -3.75 -6.55
C LEU A 64 -7.47 -4.10 -8.04
N PRO A 65 -8.53 -4.17 -8.87
CA PRO A 65 -8.38 -4.45 -10.30
C PRO A 65 -7.51 -3.40 -11.00
N ILE A 66 -7.67 -2.12 -10.65
CA ILE A 66 -6.89 -1.02 -11.24
C ILE A 66 -5.41 -1.13 -10.87
N ILE A 67 -5.12 -1.49 -9.62
CA ILE A 67 -3.75 -1.72 -9.15
C ILE A 67 -3.13 -2.89 -9.91
N GLN A 68 -3.87 -3.99 -10.10
CA GLN A 68 -3.41 -5.16 -10.86
C GLN A 68 -3.15 -4.83 -12.33
N ASP A 69 -4.03 -4.06 -12.97
CA ASP A 69 -3.84 -3.61 -14.34
C ASP A 69 -2.59 -2.74 -14.49
N LEU A 70 -2.33 -1.85 -13.52
CA LEU A 70 -1.13 -1.02 -13.49
C LEU A 70 0.14 -1.85 -13.29
N GLU A 71 0.10 -2.84 -12.39
CA GLU A 71 1.21 -3.78 -12.18
C GLU A 71 1.50 -4.58 -13.46
N GLN A 72 0.46 -5.10 -14.10
CA GLN A 72 0.60 -5.85 -15.36
C GLN A 72 1.14 -4.97 -16.48
N TRP A 73 0.67 -3.73 -16.60
CA TRP A 73 1.20 -2.77 -17.56
C TRP A 73 2.69 -2.50 -17.29
N GLY A 74 3.06 -2.30 -16.02
CA GLY A 74 4.45 -2.08 -15.62
C GLY A 74 5.35 -3.25 -15.98
N GLU A 75 4.89 -4.49 -15.75
CA GLU A 75 5.61 -5.70 -16.11
C GLU A 75 5.78 -5.82 -17.64
N ASN A 76 4.71 -5.62 -18.39
CA ASN A 76 4.74 -5.71 -19.85
C ASN A 76 5.70 -4.69 -20.49
N ASN A 77 5.92 -3.55 -19.83
CA ASN A 77 6.79 -2.48 -20.30
C ASN A 77 8.14 -2.43 -19.57
N ARG A 78 8.47 -3.44 -18.75
CA ARG A 78 9.68 -3.47 -17.91
C ARG A 78 10.96 -3.18 -18.70
N ALA A 79 11.16 -3.85 -19.83
CA ALA A 79 12.34 -3.66 -20.66
C ALA A 79 12.47 -2.23 -21.20
N VAL A 80 11.34 -1.62 -21.59
CA VAL A 80 11.30 -0.22 -22.07
C VAL A 80 11.64 0.75 -20.94
N LEU A 81 11.08 0.51 -19.75
CA LEU A 81 11.34 1.33 -18.57
C LEU A 81 12.80 1.22 -18.11
N GLU A 82 13.36 0.02 -18.09
CA GLU A 82 14.76 -0.23 -17.73
C GLU A 82 15.72 0.45 -18.73
N ALA A 83 15.46 0.35 -20.03
CA ALA A 83 16.23 1.05 -21.04
C ALA A 83 16.17 2.59 -20.85
N ALA A 84 15.00 3.14 -20.54
CA ALA A 84 14.83 4.58 -20.32
C ALA A 84 15.48 5.09 -19.02
N LEU A 85 15.54 4.26 -17.97
CA LEU A 85 16.19 4.59 -16.69
C LEU A 85 17.72 4.49 -16.80
N ASN A 86 18.21 3.42 -17.42
CA ASN A 86 19.65 3.20 -17.64
C ASN A 86 20.24 4.16 -18.68
N GLY A 87 19.43 4.60 -19.65
CA GLY A 87 19.81 5.64 -20.61
C GLY A 87 19.96 7.04 -20.00
N LYS A 88 19.50 7.27 -18.76
CA LYS A 88 19.69 8.52 -18.02
C LYS A 88 20.92 8.51 -17.09
N SER A 89 21.66 7.40 -17.01
CA SER A 89 22.90 7.30 -16.23
C SER A 89 24.14 7.35 -17.12
N SER A 90 24.54 8.56 -17.54
CA SER A 90 25.90 8.93 -17.97
C SER A 90 26.01 10.46 -18.10
N PRO A 91 27.18 11.05 -17.83
CA PRO A 91 27.50 11.59 -16.50
C PRO A 91 27.70 13.11 -16.51
N THR A 92 27.61 13.74 -15.34
CA THR A 92 28.29 15.01 -15.06
C THR A 92 28.84 14.98 -13.64
#